data_AF-A0A3B9SN04-F1
#
_entry.id   AF-A0A3B9SN04-F1
#
_cell.length_a   1.000
_cell.length_b   1.000
_cell.length_c   1.000
_cell.angle_alpha   90.00
_cell.angle_beta   90.00
_cell.angle_gamma   90.00
#
_symmetry.space_group_name_H-M   'P 1'
#
loop_
_entity.id
_entity.type
_entity.pdbx_description
1 polymer ?
#
loop_
_entity_poly.entity_id
_entity_poly.type
_entity_poly.pdbx_seq_one_letter_code
_entity_poly.pdbx_strand_id
1 'polypeptide(L)'
;GVRANISAPYAVNSTLEAAGDVVVTGQGCYGVSIHAGGTIRVTGVFRGGEAHGKKGIIVGEAGSEMGIRTTLRTGARGKVEIEKAHPGVVVQVGARSTEFTAPLRNVKAALDPEESSVVVDALKWERPLRGTSI
;
A
#
# COMPACT_ATOMS: atom_id res chain seq x y z
N GLY A 1 19.95 -15.83 -10.82
CA GLY A 1 19.04 -16.86 -10.30
C GLY A 1 17.62 -16.45 -10.60
N VAL A 2 16.79 -17.37 -11.10
CA VAL A 2 15.36 -17.15 -11.36
C VAL A 2 14.65 -16.88 -10.02
N ARG A 3 13.80 -15.85 -9.95
CA ARG A 3 12.93 -15.60 -8.80
C ARG A 3 11.51 -16.04 -9.15
N ALA A 4 10.83 -16.70 -8.21
CA ALA A 4 9.42 -17.05 -8.38
C ALA A 4 8.58 -15.78 -8.24
N ASN A 5 7.90 -15.38 -9.32
CA ASN A 5 7.05 -14.20 -9.40
C ASN A 5 5.58 -14.62 -9.55
N ILE A 6 4.66 -13.79 -9.05
CA ILE A 6 3.22 -13.95 -9.27
C ILE A 6 2.72 -12.74 -10.06
N SER A 7 1.88 -13.00 -11.07
CA SER A 7 1.08 -11.95 -11.70
C SER A 7 -0.37 -12.39 -11.82
N ALA A 8 -1.29 -11.50 -11.45
CA ALA A 8 -2.71 -11.74 -11.54
C ALA A 8 -3.44 -10.42 -11.88
N PRO A 9 -4.59 -10.46 -12.57
CA PRO A 9 -5.39 -9.25 -12.77
C PRO A 9 -6.13 -8.83 -11.49
N TYR A 10 -6.40 -9.78 -10.59
CA TYR A 10 -7.27 -9.58 -9.44
C TYR A 10 -7.04 -10.66 -8.37
N ALA A 11 -7.23 -10.32 -7.08
CA ALA A 11 -7.18 -11.27 -5.97
C ALA A 11 -8.17 -10.89 -4.86
N VAL A 12 -8.89 -11.87 -4.31
CA VAL A 12 -9.90 -11.67 -3.25
C VAL A 12 -9.79 -12.79 -2.24
N ASN A 13 -9.81 -12.45 -0.95
CA ASN A 13 -9.82 -13.42 0.16
C ASN A 13 -8.77 -14.52 -0.03
N SER A 14 -7.57 -14.12 -0.45
CA SER A 14 -6.52 -15.02 -0.94
C SER A 14 -5.19 -14.68 -0.29
N THR A 15 -4.28 -15.68 -0.26
CA THR A 15 -2.89 -15.49 0.13
C THR A 15 -1.98 -15.67 -1.08
N LEU A 16 -1.07 -14.73 -1.31
CA LEU A 16 -0.10 -14.75 -2.41
C LEU A 16 1.31 -14.72 -1.84
N GLU A 17 2.13 -15.72 -2.16
CA GLU A 17 3.51 -15.83 -1.66
C GLU A 17 4.51 -15.99 -2.81
N ALA A 18 5.49 -15.09 -2.90
CA ALA A 18 6.49 -15.07 -3.96
C ALA A 18 7.89 -14.75 -3.41
N ALA A 19 8.91 -15.48 -3.88
CA ALA A 19 10.31 -15.15 -3.57
C ALA A 19 10.82 -13.92 -4.34
N GLY A 20 10.17 -13.59 -5.45
CA GLY A 20 10.39 -12.41 -6.26
C GLY A 20 9.27 -11.40 -6.10
N ASP A 21 8.77 -10.91 -7.22
CA ASP A 21 7.80 -9.82 -7.28
C ASP A 21 6.36 -10.35 -7.35
N VAL A 22 5.41 -9.54 -6.88
CA VAL A 22 3.97 -9.75 -7.06
C VAL A 22 3.40 -8.56 -7.80
N VAL A 23 2.75 -8.80 -8.94
CA VAL A 23 2.17 -7.74 -9.78
C VAL A 23 0.68 -7.99 -10.00
N VAL A 24 -0.15 -7.09 -9.47
CA VAL A 24 -1.60 -7.09 -9.69
C VAL A 24 -1.97 -5.96 -10.64
N THR A 25 -2.38 -6.32 -11.86
CA THR A 25 -2.49 -5.37 -12.97
C THR A 25 -3.89 -4.80 -13.19
N GLY A 26 -4.93 -5.47 -12.69
CA GLY A 26 -6.33 -5.09 -12.90
C GLY A 26 -6.96 -4.42 -11.68
N GLN A 27 -8.20 -4.81 -11.35
CA GLN A 27 -9.04 -4.11 -10.36
C GLN A 27 -8.41 -3.99 -8.96
N GLY A 28 -7.55 -4.94 -8.60
CA GLY A 28 -6.77 -4.89 -7.37
C GLY A 28 -6.96 -6.09 -6.45
N CYS A 29 -6.95 -5.84 -5.15
CA CYS A 29 -6.78 -6.77 -4.05
C CYS A 29 -7.78 -6.48 -2.93
N TYR A 30 -8.55 -7.48 -2.50
CA TYR A 30 -9.60 -7.30 -1.50
C TYR A 30 -9.50 -8.38 -0.41
N GLY A 31 -9.17 -7.98 0.82
CA GLY A 31 -9.04 -8.92 1.94
C GLY A 31 -7.93 -9.95 1.72
N VAL A 32 -6.79 -9.53 1.16
CA VAL A 32 -5.69 -10.44 0.81
C VAL A 32 -4.53 -10.36 1.80
N SER A 33 -3.72 -11.43 1.84
CA SER A 33 -2.37 -11.39 2.41
C SER A 33 -1.35 -11.60 1.29
N ILE A 34 -0.40 -10.68 1.13
CA ILE A 34 0.65 -10.80 0.12
C ILE A 34 2.03 -10.76 0.77
N HIS A 35 2.86 -11.77 0.51
CA HIS A 35 4.26 -11.81 0.92
C HIS A 35 5.17 -11.92 -0.31
N ALA A 36 6.05 -10.94 -0.48
CA ALA A 36 6.99 -10.89 -1.59
C ALA A 36 8.42 -10.61 -1.11
N GLY A 37 9.36 -11.45 -1.54
CA GLY A 37 10.80 -11.21 -1.36
C GLY A 37 11.33 -10.04 -2.19
N GLY A 38 10.57 -9.60 -3.19
CA GLY A 38 10.82 -8.45 -4.05
C GLY A 38 9.87 -7.29 -3.77
N THR A 39 9.36 -6.71 -4.85
CA THR A 39 8.43 -5.57 -4.84
C THR A 39 7.00 -6.05 -5.09
N ILE A 40 6.03 -5.45 -4.40
CA ILE A 40 4.61 -5.63 -4.69
C ILE A 40 4.13 -4.42 -5.48
N ARG A 41 3.49 -4.63 -6.63
CA ARG A 41 2.85 -3.58 -7.41
C ARG A 41 1.37 -3.91 -7.62
N VAL A 42 0.50 -2.99 -7.25
CA VAL A 42 -0.95 -3.10 -7.43
C VAL A 42 -1.44 -1.84 -8.13
N THR A 43 -1.75 -1.94 -9.42
CA THR A 43 -2.25 -0.77 -10.19
C THR A 43 -3.64 -0.34 -9.70
N GLY A 44 -4.46 -1.29 -9.28
CA GLY A 44 -5.81 -1.06 -8.77
C GLY A 44 -5.88 -0.74 -7.28
N VAL A 45 -7.00 -1.12 -6.66
CA VAL A 45 -7.27 -0.87 -5.24
C VAL A 45 -6.68 -1.98 -4.38
N PHE A 46 -5.99 -1.67 -3.29
CA PHE A 46 -5.67 -2.61 -2.23
C PHE A 46 -6.53 -2.28 -1.00
N ARG A 47 -7.51 -3.12 -0.67
CA ARG A 47 -8.49 -2.86 0.39
C ARG A 47 -8.61 -4.04 1.34
N GLY A 48 -8.26 -3.80 2.60
CA GLY A 48 -8.34 -4.82 3.64
C GLY A 48 -7.25 -5.89 3.51
N GLY A 49 -6.78 -6.36 4.66
CA GLY A 49 -5.66 -7.30 4.73
C GLY A 49 -4.30 -6.61 4.78
N GLU A 50 -3.27 -7.32 4.33
CA GLU A 50 -1.88 -6.86 4.45
C GLU A 50 -0.99 -7.28 3.28
N ALA A 51 0.01 -6.45 3.00
CA ALA A 51 1.04 -6.72 2.02
C ALA A 51 2.41 -6.47 2.63
N HIS A 52 3.33 -7.41 2.44
CA HIS A 52 4.73 -7.30 2.81
C HIS A 52 5.61 -7.52 1.58
N GLY A 53 6.11 -6.42 1.00
CA GLY A 53 7.08 -6.45 -0.09
C GLY A 53 8.45 -6.02 0.43
N LYS A 54 9.40 -6.95 0.52
CA LYS A 54 10.71 -6.70 1.15
C LYS A 54 11.46 -5.51 0.53
N LYS A 55 11.34 -5.28 -0.78
CA LYS A 55 12.03 -4.19 -1.50
C LYS A 55 11.20 -2.92 -1.67
N GLY A 56 9.87 -3.03 -1.57
CA GLY A 56 8.96 -1.91 -1.71
C GLY A 56 7.56 -2.33 -2.06
N ILE A 57 6.65 -1.36 -1.99
CA ILE A 57 5.24 -1.51 -2.34
C ILE A 57 4.81 -0.29 -3.15
N ILE A 58 4.08 -0.51 -4.25
CA ILE A 58 3.50 0.54 -5.07
C ILE A 58 2.02 0.22 -5.30
N VAL A 59 1.13 1.13 -4.92
CA VAL A 59 -0.33 0.93 -4.97
C VAL A 59 -1.02 2.13 -5.60
N GLY A 60 -1.97 1.90 -6.51
CA GLY A 60 -2.83 2.97 -7.04
C GLY A 60 -3.73 3.56 -5.96
N GLU A 61 -4.60 2.74 -5.37
CA GLU A 61 -5.46 3.18 -4.25
C GLU A 61 -5.36 2.23 -3.06
N ALA A 62 -5.08 2.74 -1.86
CA ALA A 62 -5.01 1.94 -0.64
C ALA A 62 -6.15 2.28 0.32
N GLY A 63 -6.82 1.25 0.84
CA GLY A 63 -7.86 1.35 1.86
C GLY A 63 -9.27 1.60 1.31
N SER A 64 -10.08 2.26 2.13
CA SER A 64 -11.48 2.59 1.81
C SER A 64 -11.92 3.84 2.55
N GLU A 65 -12.90 4.57 2.02
CA GLU A 65 -13.51 5.72 2.68
C GLU A 65 -14.09 5.38 4.07
N MET A 66 -14.47 4.12 4.30
CA MET A 66 -14.99 3.62 5.58
C MET A 66 -13.89 3.33 6.62
N GLY A 67 -12.62 3.59 6.34
CA GLY A 67 -11.53 3.35 7.28
C GLY A 67 -11.13 1.87 7.44
N ILE A 68 -11.43 0.99 6.48
CA ILE A 68 -11.03 -0.42 6.54
C ILE A 68 -9.51 -0.52 6.65
N ARG A 69 -9.07 -1.13 7.76
CA ARG A 69 -7.65 -1.30 8.06
C ARG A 69 -6.94 -2.04 6.94
N THR A 70 -5.90 -1.40 6.41
CA THR A 70 -5.12 -1.88 5.27
C THR A 70 -3.65 -1.68 5.56
N THR A 71 -2.86 -2.74 5.64
CA THR A 71 -1.47 -2.64 6.10
C THR A 71 -0.46 -2.89 4.97
N LEU A 72 0.42 -1.94 4.71
CA LEU A 72 1.47 -2.04 3.70
C LEU A 72 2.84 -1.99 4.40
N ARG A 73 3.61 -3.08 4.31
CA ARG A 73 4.89 -3.26 5.01
C ARG A 73 6.03 -3.45 4.03
N THR A 74 7.16 -2.81 4.28
CA THR A 74 8.39 -3.04 3.52
C THR A 74 9.62 -3.07 4.44
N GLY A 75 10.75 -3.53 3.91
CA GLY A 75 12.02 -3.55 4.66
C GLY A 75 12.54 -2.15 4.97
N ALA A 76 13.54 -2.04 5.84
CA ALA A 76 14.08 -0.74 6.30
C ALA A 76 14.60 0.17 5.17
N ARG A 77 15.03 -0.43 4.04
CA ARG A 77 15.49 0.30 2.84
C ARG A 77 14.43 0.43 1.74
N GLY A 78 13.26 -0.17 1.96
CA GLY A 78 12.15 -0.14 1.02
C GLY A 78 11.39 1.17 1.10
N LYS A 79 10.54 1.39 0.10
CA LYS A 79 9.62 2.53 0.05
C LYS A 79 8.20 2.03 -0.19
N VAL A 80 7.24 2.78 0.33
CA VAL A 80 5.82 2.58 0.01
C VAL A 80 5.32 3.80 -0.74
N GLU A 81 4.83 3.59 -1.95
CA GLU A 81 4.28 4.63 -2.82
C GLU A 81 2.80 4.37 -3.04
N ILE A 82 1.96 5.38 -2.82
CA ILE A 82 0.50 5.27 -2.94
C ILE A 82 -0.05 6.50 -3.67
N GLU A 83 -0.73 6.31 -4.79
CA GLU A 83 -1.32 7.47 -5.51
C GLU A 83 -2.47 8.09 -4.71
N LYS A 84 -3.31 7.25 -4.11
CA LYS A 84 -4.41 7.66 -3.22
C LYS A 84 -4.50 6.75 -2.00
N ALA A 85 -4.38 7.33 -0.80
CA ALA A 85 -4.54 6.61 0.45
C ALA A 85 -5.76 7.12 1.22
N HIS A 86 -6.58 6.20 1.72
CA HIS A 86 -7.72 6.51 2.58
C HIS A 86 -7.35 6.41 4.07
N PRO A 87 -8.21 6.91 4.98
CA PRO A 87 -8.06 6.64 6.40
C PRO A 87 -7.98 5.14 6.72
N GLY A 88 -7.26 4.76 7.77
CA GLY A 88 -7.07 3.38 8.20
C GLY A 88 -5.97 2.62 7.43
N VAL A 89 -5.31 3.28 6.48
CA VAL A 89 -4.09 2.74 5.85
C VAL A 89 -2.93 2.86 6.84
N VAL A 90 -2.29 1.74 7.13
CA VAL A 90 -1.09 1.66 7.96
C VAL A 90 0.10 1.36 7.07
N VAL A 91 1.11 2.22 7.10
CA VAL A 91 2.37 2.01 6.40
C VAL A 91 3.45 1.68 7.40
N GLN A 92 4.15 0.58 7.19
CA GLN A 92 5.34 0.19 7.95
C GLN A 92 6.57 0.11 7.06
N VAL A 93 7.65 0.75 7.48
CA VAL A 93 8.97 0.66 6.85
C VAL A 93 9.96 0.23 7.93
N GLY A 94 10.60 -0.93 7.73
CA GLY A 94 11.43 -1.52 8.78
C GLY A 94 10.62 -1.85 10.02
N ALA A 95 11.04 -1.35 11.19
CA ALA A 95 10.36 -1.57 12.47
C ALA A 95 9.37 -0.44 12.84
N ARG A 96 9.27 0.61 12.02
CA ARG A 96 8.45 1.80 12.30
C ARG A 96 7.20 1.81 11.46
N SER A 97 6.10 2.28 12.04
CA SER A 97 4.81 2.39 11.35
C SER A 97 4.14 3.72 11.61
N THR A 98 3.31 4.13 10.66
CA THR A 98 2.42 5.28 10.75
C THR A 98 1.06 4.92 10.18
N GLU A 99 0.00 5.46 10.77
CA GLU A 99 -1.38 5.28 10.30
C GLU A 99 -1.88 6.60 9.70
N PHE A 100 -2.49 6.51 8.53
CA PHE A 100 -3.15 7.65 7.91
C PHE A 100 -4.57 7.78 8.47
N THR A 101 -4.85 8.89 9.12
CA THR A 101 -6.15 9.21 9.72
C THR A 101 -7.01 10.12 8.82
N ALA A 102 -6.43 10.62 7.73
CA ALA A 102 -7.09 11.46 6.74
C ALA A 102 -6.71 11.01 5.31
N PRO A 103 -7.50 11.35 4.29
CA PRO A 103 -7.15 11.06 2.90
C PRO A 103 -5.87 11.78 2.45
N LEU A 104 -4.98 11.04 1.80
CA LEU A 104 -3.71 11.55 1.25
C LEU A 104 -3.58 11.17 -0.24
N ARG A 105 -2.80 11.97 -0.97
CA ARG A 105 -2.43 11.70 -2.37
C ARG A 105 -0.92 11.77 -2.58
N ASN A 106 -0.44 11.04 -3.60
CA ASN A 106 0.96 10.99 -3.99
C ASN A 106 1.89 10.71 -2.81
N VAL A 107 1.50 9.75 -1.98
CA VAL A 107 2.21 9.37 -0.77
C VAL A 107 3.52 8.69 -1.15
N LYS A 108 4.62 9.15 -0.55
CA LYS A 108 5.92 8.47 -0.53
C LYS A 108 6.35 8.32 0.91
N ALA A 109 6.39 7.09 1.39
CA ALA A 109 6.80 6.76 2.74
C ALA A 109 8.11 5.97 2.74
N ALA A 110 9.05 6.40 3.58
CA ALA A 110 10.35 5.77 3.78
C ALA A 110 10.76 5.90 5.26
N LEU A 111 11.72 5.07 5.67
CA LEU A 111 12.29 5.17 7.01
C LEU A 111 13.17 6.42 7.07
N ASP A 112 13.06 7.18 8.16
CA ASP A 112 13.99 8.25 8.49
C ASP A 112 15.45 7.72 8.53
N PRO A 113 16.47 8.51 8.12
CA PRO A 113 17.86 8.06 8.17
C PRO A 113 18.35 7.61 9.56
N GLU A 114 17.77 8.16 10.64
CA GLU A 114 18.07 7.74 12.03
C GLU A 114 17.21 6.55 12.49
N GLU A 115 16.36 6.01 11.60
CA GLU A 115 15.45 4.90 11.85
C GLU A 115 14.45 5.12 13.01
N SER A 116 14.23 6.39 13.36
CA SER A 116 13.40 6.82 14.48
C SER A 116 11.90 6.75 14.14
N SER A 117 11.54 7.05 12.89
CA SER A 117 10.15 7.18 12.44
C SER A 117 9.99 6.93 10.93
N VAL A 118 8.76 6.80 10.45
CA VAL A 118 8.45 6.78 9.01
C VAL A 118 8.24 8.22 8.56
N VAL A 119 9.08 8.70 7.64
CA VAL A 119 8.90 9.98 6.96
C VAL A 119 7.89 9.78 5.84
N VAL A 120 6.91 10.68 5.77
CA VAL A 120 5.84 10.65 4.78
C VAL A 120 5.80 11.98 4.05
N ASP A 121 6.09 11.97 2.76
CA ASP A 121 5.82 13.07 1.83
C ASP A 121 4.49 12.79 1.12
N ALA A 122 3.52 13.69 1.25
CA ALA A 122 2.18 13.52 0.69
C ALA A 122 1.44 14.85 0.53
N LEU A 123 0.51 14.89 -0.41
CA LEU A 123 -0.46 15.97 -0.55
C LEU A 123 -1.72 15.65 0.26
N LYS A 124 -2.11 16.57 1.14
CA LYS A 124 -3.44 16.50 1.78
C LYS A 124 -4.51 16.68 0.72
N TRP A 125 -5.54 15.84 0.76
CA TRP A 125 -6.68 15.94 -0.15
C TRP A 125 -7.96 16.15 0.64
N GLU A 126 -8.52 17.35 0.50
CA GLU A 126 -9.89 17.63 0.89
C GLU A 126 -10.79 17.36 -0.31
N ARG A 127 -11.87 16.60 -0.12
CA ARG A 127 -12.86 16.44 -1.17
C ARG A 127 -13.44 17.83 -1.46
N PRO A 128 -13.52 18.31 -2.71
CA PRO A 128 -14.40 19.42 -3.01
C PRO A 128 -15.77 19.06 -2.43
N LEU A 129 -16.35 19.95 -1.62
CA LEU A 129 -17.73 19.80 -1.20
C LEU A 129 -18.52 19.52 -2.48
N ARG A 130 -19.19 18.37 -2.56
CA ARG A 130 -20.16 18.18 -3.64
C ARG A 130 -21.13 19.32 -3.45
N GLY A 131 -21.13 20.27 -4.38
CA GLY A 131 -22.14 21.30 -4.41
C GLY A 131 -23.48 20.59 -4.33
N THR A 132 -24.33 21.06 -3.43
CA THR A 132 -25.74 20.73 -3.40
C THR A 132 -26.28 21.05 -4.79
N SER A 133 -26.39 20.03 -5.65
CA SER A 133 -27.22 20.14 -6.84
C SER A 133 -28.63 19.86 -6.36
N ILE A 134 -29.32 20.98 -6.09
CA ILE A 134 -30.77 21.26 -6.12
C ILE A 134 -31.70 20.12 -5.73
#